data_AF-A0A830HYG5-F1
#
_entry.id   AF-A0A830HYG5-F1
#
_cell.length_a   1.000
_cell.length_b   1.000
_cell.length_c   1.000
_cell.angle_alpha   90.00
_cell.angle_beta   90.00
_cell.angle_gamma   90.00
#
_symmetry.space_group_name_H-M   'P 1'
#
loop_
_entity.id
_entity.type
_entity.pdbx_description
1 polymer ?
#
loop_
_entity_poly.entity_id
_entity_poly.type
_entity_poly.pdbx_seq_one_letter_code
_entity_poly.pdbx_strand_id
1 'polypeptide(L)'
;MMHFGAYVHNNRLQDAQPMPFTSEIHMACAALVKAGAMPYDTWADACTVGMYEEGSWLPPHEDSRAFERPIVILSLLSDEQEMTFGQVDNLGEYREKARIRMPARSATIIDAPAAYAPWLHALAPAPTGRISLTFRRVSPEARRALQVERMETERAGAMQSLKCAAQLQERAASGRGLSQNEIKKLRKKARAKQAKVQTKLNHANNLAMET
;
A
#
# COMPACT_ATOMS: atom_id res chain seq x y z
N MET A 1 4.66 13.02 -0.49
CA MET A 1 4.23 11.98 -1.44
C MET A 1 2.71 11.97 -1.53
N MET A 2 2.15 11.64 -2.69
CA MET A 2 0.70 11.46 -2.88
C MET A 2 0.41 10.05 -3.36
N HIS A 3 -0.68 9.45 -2.91
CA HIS A 3 -1.03 8.05 -3.20
C HIS A 3 -2.38 7.95 -3.90
N PHE A 4 -2.41 7.20 -4.99
CA PHE A 4 -3.58 6.95 -5.82
C PHE A 4 -3.81 5.45 -5.95
N GLY A 5 -5.06 5.01 -5.84
CA GLY A 5 -5.50 3.60 -5.97
C GLY A 5 -5.17 2.70 -4.77
N ALA A 6 -3.94 2.76 -4.27
CA ALA A 6 -3.50 2.08 -3.04
C ALA A 6 -2.70 3.03 -2.13
N TYR A 7 -2.89 2.94 -0.82
CA TYR A 7 -2.11 3.72 0.15
C TYR A 7 -0.85 2.94 0.55
N VAL A 8 0.30 3.61 0.43
CA VAL A 8 1.61 2.99 0.65
C VAL A 8 2.42 3.88 1.58
N HIS A 9 2.73 3.39 2.78
CA HIS A 9 3.53 4.13 3.75
C HIS A 9 4.77 3.32 4.11
N ASN A 10 5.95 3.95 4.02
CA ASN A 10 7.25 3.30 4.23
C ASN A 10 7.37 1.98 3.47
N ASN A 11 6.98 1.99 2.18
CA ASN A 11 7.01 0.83 1.30
C ASN A 11 6.16 -0.37 1.80
N ARG A 12 5.14 -0.10 2.62
CA ARG A 12 4.13 -1.08 3.04
C ARG A 12 2.76 -0.65 2.57
N LEU A 13 2.05 -1.59 1.96
CA LEU A 13 0.65 -1.45 1.65
C LEU A 13 -0.16 -1.43 2.96
N GLN A 14 -1.11 -0.51 3.08
CA GLN A 14 -1.92 -0.35 4.29
C GLN A 14 -3.40 -0.14 3.94
N ASP A 15 -4.29 -0.52 4.86
CA ASP A 15 -5.73 -0.34 4.71
C ASP A 15 -6.17 1.10 5.00
N ALA A 16 -5.91 2.00 4.04
CA ALA A 16 -6.44 3.36 4.06
C ALA A 16 -7.20 3.66 2.75
N GLN A 17 -7.92 4.79 2.71
CA GLN A 17 -8.57 5.26 1.48
C GLN A 17 -7.66 6.22 0.72
N PRO A 18 -6.94 5.77 -0.33
CA PRO A 18 -6.19 6.65 -1.21
C PRO A 18 -7.13 7.40 -2.16
N MET A 19 -6.59 8.41 -2.85
CA MET A 19 -7.32 9.07 -3.94
C MET A 19 -7.57 8.09 -5.10
N PRO A 20 -8.68 8.20 -5.83
CA PRO A 20 -8.86 7.45 -7.07
C PRO A 20 -7.89 7.96 -8.15
N PHE A 21 -7.53 7.12 -9.11
CA PHE A 21 -6.73 7.56 -10.25
C PHE A 21 -7.41 8.73 -10.97
N THR A 22 -6.63 9.75 -11.30
CA THR A 22 -7.10 10.86 -12.13
C THR A 22 -6.98 10.50 -13.61
N SER A 23 -7.59 11.32 -14.47
CA SER A 23 -7.51 11.12 -15.92
C SER A 23 -6.05 11.14 -16.42
N GLU A 24 -5.20 11.97 -15.83
CA GLU A 24 -3.78 12.12 -16.15
C GLU A 24 -2.99 10.88 -15.77
N ILE A 25 -3.27 10.28 -14.60
CA ILE A 25 -2.65 9.03 -14.17
C ILE A 25 -3.06 7.88 -15.09
N HIS A 26 -4.34 7.82 -15.50
CA HIS A 26 -4.80 6.84 -16.48
C HIS A 26 -4.11 7.01 -17.83
N MET A 27 -3.95 8.24 -18.32
CA MET A 27 -3.25 8.53 -19.58
C MET A 27 -1.77 8.16 -19.51
N ALA A 28 -1.09 8.47 -18.40
CA ALA A 28 0.31 8.08 -18.20
C ALA A 28 0.48 6.56 -18.18
N CYS A 29 -0.41 5.83 -17.49
CA CYS A 29 -0.42 4.37 -17.50
C CYS A 29 -0.61 3.82 -18.92
N ALA A 30 -1.59 4.35 -19.67
CA ALA A 30 -1.85 3.96 -21.05
C ALA A 30 -0.63 4.18 -21.96
N ALA A 31 0.05 5.33 -21.80
CA ALA A 31 1.26 5.66 -22.57
C ALA A 31 2.41 4.68 -22.28
N LEU A 32 2.60 4.30 -21.01
CA LEU A 32 3.62 3.32 -20.60
C LEU A 32 3.32 1.92 -21.16
N VAL A 33 2.05 1.48 -21.13
CA VAL A 33 1.64 0.21 -21.75
C VAL A 33 1.89 0.24 -23.26
N LYS A 34 1.49 1.33 -23.94
CA LYS A 34 1.73 1.50 -25.38
C LYS A 34 3.22 1.50 -25.74
N ALA A 35 4.07 2.04 -24.87
CA ALA A 35 5.53 2.04 -25.04
C ALA A 35 6.18 0.69 -24.71
N GLY A 36 5.43 -0.32 -24.26
CA GLY A 36 5.97 -1.63 -23.86
C GLY A 36 6.67 -1.63 -22.50
N ALA A 37 6.51 -0.57 -21.70
CA ALA A 37 7.12 -0.49 -20.37
C ALA A 37 6.36 -1.30 -19.31
N MET A 38 5.07 -1.56 -19.55
CA MET A 38 4.23 -2.46 -18.75
C MET A 38 3.50 -3.42 -19.69
N PRO A 39 3.39 -4.72 -19.35
CA PRO A 39 2.54 -5.61 -20.11
C PRO A 39 1.06 -5.19 -20.05
N TYR A 40 0.30 -5.52 -21.10
CA TYR A 40 -1.08 -5.06 -21.25
C TYR A 40 -2.03 -5.61 -20.18
N ASP A 41 -1.73 -6.79 -19.65
CA ASP A 41 -2.50 -7.46 -18.58
C ASP A 41 -2.16 -6.95 -17.17
N THR A 42 -1.16 -6.07 -17.04
CA THR A 42 -0.58 -5.56 -15.80
C THR A 42 -0.86 -4.07 -15.65
N TRP A 43 -2.12 -3.69 -15.90
CA TRP A 43 -2.58 -2.33 -15.62
C TRP A 43 -2.36 -2.00 -14.14
N ALA A 44 -1.62 -0.93 -13.87
CA ALA A 44 -1.33 -0.49 -12.52
C ALA A 44 -2.62 -0.08 -11.80
N ASP A 45 -2.76 -0.53 -10.55
CA ASP A 45 -3.86 -0.17 -9.64
C ASP A 45 -3.37 0.67 -8.44
N ALA A 46 -2.07 0.96 -8.40
CA ALA A 46 -1.42 1.80 -7.42
C ALA A 46 -0.45 2.76 -8.12
N CYS A 47 -0.55 4.05 -7.80
CA CYS A 47 0.39 5.07 -8.24
C CYS A 47 0.83 5.91 -7.05
N THR A 48 2.12 6.17 -6.92
CA THR A 48 2.64 7.13 -5.94
C THR A 48 3.39 8.25 -6.62
N VAL A 49 3.03 9.48 -6.30
CA VAL A 49 3.73 10.67 -6.74
C VAL A 49 4.82 10.99 -5.73
N GLY A 50 6.06 10.75 -6.13
CA GLY A 50 7.26 11.20 -5.43
C GLY A 50 7.51 12.66 -5.76
N MET A 51 7.65 13.48 -4.72
CA MET A 51 8.09 14.88 -4.82
C MET A 51 9.32 15.00 -3.93
N TYR A 52 10.44 15.39 -4.53
CA TYR A 52 11.75 15.42 -3.91
C TYR A 52 12.31 16.83 -4.06
N GLU A 53 12.87 17.34 -2.98
CA GLU A 53 13.67 18.57 -2.99
C GLU A 53 15.11 18.25 -3.37
N GLU A 54 15.89 19.28 -3.72
CA GLU A 54 17.34 19.14 -3.89
C GLU A 54 17.97 18.48 -2.65
N GLY A 55 18.91 17.56 -2.88
CA GLY A 55 19.56 16.76 -1.84
C GLY A 55 18.73 15.60 -1.30
N SER A 56 17.44 15.48 -1.66
CA SER A 56 16.61 14.34 -1.25
C SER A 56 17.15 13.03 -1.79
N TRP A 57 17.23 12.01 -0.95
CA TRP A 57 17.74 10.68 -1.29
C TRP A 57 16.87 9.60 -0.66
N LEU A 58 17.02 8.35 -1.13
CA LEU A 58 16.39 7.18 -0.52
C LEU A 58 17.45 6.13 -0.18
N PRO A 59 17.43 5.57 1.05
CA PRO A 59 18.36 4.50 1.42
C PRO A 59 18.14 3.25 0.58
N PRO A 60 19.14 2.34 0.54
CA PRO A 60 18.98 1.02 -0.06
C PRO A 60 17.77 0.27 0.49
N HIS A 61 16.85 -0.12 -0.40
CA HIS A 61 15.65 -0.88 -0.03
C HIS A 61 15.21 -1.83 -1.15
N GLU A 62 14.42 -2.83 -0.75
CA GLU A 62 13.66 -3.70 -1.66
C GLU A 62 12.23 -3.18 -1.71
N ASP A 63 11.67 -2.94 -2.90
CA ASP A 63 10.25 -2.60 -3.06
C ASP A 63 9.35 -3.71 -2.51
N SER A 64 8.22 -3.34 -1.91
CA SER A 64 7.30 -4.29 -1.27
C SER A 64 6.95 -5.46 -2.18
N ARG A 65 6.98 -6.67 -1.60
CA ARG A 65 6.46 -7.89 -2.26
C ARG A 65 4.94 -7.91 -2.37
N ALA A 66 4.27 -6.95 -1.73
CA ALA A 66 2.85 -6.70 -1.92
C ALA A 66 2.50 -6.22 -3.34
N PHE A 67 3.50 -5.84 -4.14
CA PHE A 67 3.32 -5.42 -5.51
C PHE A 67 3.88 -6.45 -6.49
N GLU A 68 3.15 -6.71 -7.56
CA GLU A 68 3.62 -7.47 -8.71
C GLU A 68 4.76 -6.73 -9.41
N ARG A 69 5.56 -7.48 -10.18
CA ARG A 69 6.57 -6.91 -11.07
C ARG A 69 6.04 -6.92 -12.52
N PRO A 70 6.49 -6.00 -13.38
CA PRO A 70 7.46 -4.94 -13.10
C PRO A 70 6.90 -3.78 -12.27
N ILE A 71 7.78 -3.08 -11.55
CA ILE A 71 7.50 -1.75 -11.00
C ILE A 71 8.03 -0.73 -12.00
N VAL A 72 7.22 0.28 -12.35
CA VAL A 72 7.61 1.28 -13.34
C VAL A 72 7.64 2.67 -12.72
N ILE A 73 8.77 3.34 -12.84
CA ILE A 73 9.00 4.69 -12.32
C ILE A 73 9.14 5.64 -13.51
N LEU A 74 8.15 6.50 -13.70
CA LEU A 74 8.17 7.57 -14.70
C LEU A 74 8.74 8.84 -14.05
N SER A 75 9.89 9.31 -14.53
CA SER A 75 10.47 10.58 -14.10
C SER A 75 9.89 11.72 -14.95
N LEU A 76 9.29 12.74 -14.32
CA LEU A 76 8.62 13.84 -15.03
C LEU A 76 9.46 15.11 -15.06
N LEU A 77 9.79 15.62 -13.88
CA LEU A 77 10.61 16.82 -13.69
C LEU A 77 11.89 16.40 -12.96
N SER A 78 13.06 16.56 -13.56
CA SER A 78 14.38 16.29 -12.94
C SER A 78 15.50 16.69 -13.90
N ASP A 79 16.59 17.24 -13.37
CA ASP A 79 17.85 17.42 -14.13
C ASP A 79 18.71 16.14 -14.22
N GLU A 80 18.11 14.96 -13.99
CA GLU A 80 18.73 13.62 -13.96
C GLU A 80 19.21 13.19 -12.56
N GLN A 81 18.32 12.55 -11.79
CA GLN A 81 18.71 11.81 -10.58
C GLN A 81 19.16 10.39 -10.95
N GLU A 82 20.10 9.85 -10.17
CA GLU A 82 20.60 8.49 -10.36
C GLU A 82 19.98 7.51 -9.36
N MET A 83 19.71 6.30 -9.83
CA MET A 83 19.34 5.16 -9.00
C MET A 83 20.47 4.15 -9.04
N THR A 84 20.88 3.69 -7.87
CA THR A 84 21.91 2.66 -7.73
C THR A 84 21.26 1.34 -7.35
N PHE A 85 21.88 0.24 -7.79
CA PHE A 85 21.50 -1.12 -7.44
C PHE A 85 22.69 -1.83 -6.84
N GLY A 86 22.47 -2.59 -5.78
CA GLY A 86 23.54 -3.25 -5.06
C GLY A 86 23.04 -4.24 -4.03
N GLN A 87 23.95 -4.68 -3.17
CA GLN A 87 23.68 -5.65 -2.11
C GLN A 87 24.37 -5.19 -0.82
N VAL A 88 23.85 -5.64 0.32
CA VAL A 88 24.49 -5.44 1.62
C VAL A 88 25.50 -6.57 1.81
N ASP A 89 26.76 -6.23 2.09
CA ASP A 89 27.80 -7.21 2.35
C ASP A 89 27.71 -7.79 3.78
N ASN A 90 28.60 -8.72 4.12
CA ASN A 90 28.61 -9.39 5.42
C ASN A 90 28.90 -8.46 6.60
N LEU A 91 29.35 -7.21 6.34
CA LEU A 91 29.60 -6.19 7.34
C LEU A 91 28.41 -5.22 7.50
N GLY A 92 27.35 -5.41 6.70
CA GLY A 92 26.20 -4.50 6.70
C GLY A 92 26.38 -3.29 5.79
N GLU A 93 27.43 -3.23 4.96
CA GLU A 93 27.67 -2.10 4.06
C GLU A 93 27.00 -2.31 2.70
N TYR A 94 26.34 -1.27 2.20
CA TYR A 94 25.78 -1.28 0.85
C TYR A 94 26.90 -1.17 -0.20
N ARG A 95 27.00 -2.17 -1.06
CA ARG A 95 27.91 -2.23 -2.19
C ARG A 95 27.13 -2.04 -3.48
N GLU A 96 27.24 -0.87 -4.06
CA GLU A 96 26.74 -0.58 -5.41
C GLU A 96 27.39 -1.54 -6.43
N LYS A 97 26.56 -2.06 -7.34
CA LYS A 97 26.94 -2.97 -8.42
C LYS A 97 26.54 -2.42 -9.79
N ALA A 98 25.48 -1.62 -9.85
CA ALA A 98 25.02 -0.96 -11.06
C ALA A 98 24.41 0.40 -10.73
N ARG A 99 24.37 1.25 -11.75
CA ARG A 99 23.78 2.58 -11.68
C ARG A 99 23.03 2.87 -12.96
N ILE A 100 21.87 3.51 -12.82
CA ILE A 100 21.11 4.03 -13.94
C ILE A 100 20.81 5.51 -13.70
N ARG A 101 20.76 6.26 -14.79
CA ARG A 101 20.30 7.64 -14.81
C ARG A 101 18.81 7.66 -15.07
N MET A 102 18.11 8.62 -14.46
CA MET A 102 16.68 8.84 -14.66
C MET A 102 16.42 10.25 -15.20
N PRO A 103 16.68 10.52 -16.50
CA PRO A 103 16.37 11.80 -17.11
C PRO A 103 14.88 12.15 -17.02
N ALA A 104 14.55 13.43 -17.13
CA ALA A 104 13.15 13.84 -17.32
C ALA A 104 12.51 13.13 -18.52
N ARG A 105 11.27 12.68 -18.35
CA ARG A 105 10.46 11.92 -19.32
C ARG A 105 10.98 10.52 -19.65
N SER A 106 11.84 9.95 -18.79
CA SER A 106 12.26 8.55 -18.88
C SER A 106 11.39 7.65 -17.99
N ALA A 107 11.27 6.39 -18.39
CA ALA A 107 10.67 5.33 -17.58
C ALA A 107 11.74 4.32 -17.18
N THR A 108 11.87 4.09 -15.87
CA THR A 108 12.70 3.03 -15.31
C THR A 108 11.82 1.84 -14.97
N ILE A 109 12.18 0.66 -15.47
CA ILE A 109 11.45 -0.59 -15.26
C ILE A 109 12.28 -1.46 -14.32
N ILE A 110 11.72 -1.80 -13.17
CA ILE A 110 12.32 -2.70 -12.20
C ILE A 110 11.58 -4.03 -12.28
N ASP A 111 12.16 -4.94 -13.05
CA ASP A 111 11.66 -6.30 -13.27
C ASP A 111 12.64 -7.33 -12.73
N ALA A 112 12.85 -7.31 -11.41
CA ALA A 112 13.67 -8.30 -10.74
C ALA A 112 12.77 -9.45 -10.28
N PRO A 113 13.01 -10.70 -10.74
CA PRO A 113 12.30 -11.85 -10.21
C PRO A 113 12.55 -11.97 -8.69
N ALA A 114 11.51 -12.35 -7.94
CA ALA A 114 11.57 -12.52 -6.49
C ALA A 114 12.65 -13.52 -6.01
N ALA A 115 13.21 -14.33 -6.91
CA ALA A 115 14.30 -15.26 -6.66
C ALA A 115 15.69 -14.60 -6.52
N TYR A 116 15.87 -13.34 -6.99
CA TYR A 116 17.16 -12.64 -6.93
C TYR A 116 17.31 -11.78 -5.67
N ALA A 117 16.91 -12.31 -4.51
CA ALA A 117 17.26 -11.69 -3.23
C ALA A 117 18.80 -11.72 -3.04
N PRO A 118 19.44 -10.66 -2.50
CA PRO A 118 18.88 -9.38 -2.04
C PRO A 118 19.40 -8.18 -2.86
N TRP A 119 18.92 -8.00 -4.09
CA TRP A 119 19.18 -6.73 -4.80
C TRP A 119 18.36 -5.60 -4.17
N LEU A 120 19.05 -4.59 -3.66
CA LEU A 120 18.48 -3.34 -3.17
C LEU A 120 18.68 -2.26 -4.21
N HIS A 121 17.76 -1.29 -4.23
CA HIS A 121 17.94 -0.06 -4.98
C HIS A 121 17.92 1.14 -4.02
N ALA A 122 18.66 2.19 -4.39
CA ALA A 122 18.74 3.44 -3.64
C ALA A 122 18.67 4.62 -4.60
N LEU A 123 18.18 5.77 -4.11
CA LEU A 123 18.28 7.03 -4.87
C LEU A 123 19.45 7.83 -4.34
N ALA A 124 20.35 8.24 -5.24
CA ALA A 124 21.37 9.23 -4.92
C ALA A 124 20.70 10.58 -4.59
N PRO A 125 21.38 11.49 -3.86
CA PRO A 125 20.86 12.84 -3.62
C PRO A 125 20.41 13.51 -4.91
N ALA A 126 19.18 14.01 -4.95
CA ALA A 126 18.62 14.68 -6.11
C ALA A 126 19.42 15.97 -6.40
N PRO A 127 19.86 16.21 -7.65
CA PRO A 127 20.62 17.42 -7.98
C PRO A 127 19.75 18.68 -7.95
N THR A 128 18.45 18.53 -8.21
CA THR A 128 17.42 19.59 -8.17
C THR A 128 16.07 18.99 -7.77
N GLY A 129 15.04 19.83 -7.66
CA GLY A 129 13.68 19.37 -7.38
C GLY A 129 13.19 18.34 -8.41
N ARG A 130 12.66 17.21 -7.94
CA ARG A 130 12.23 16.09 -8.78
C ARG A 130 10.80 15.65 -8.51
N ILE A 131 10.08 15.33 -9.59
CA ILE A 131 8.76 14.68 -9.55
C ILE A 131 8.82 13.36 -10.32
N SER A 132 8.34 12.29 -9.69
CA SER A 132 8.20 10.98 -10.32
C SER A 132 6.87 10.31 -10.01
N LEU A 133 6.41 9.43 -10.91
CA LEU A 133 5.26 8.56 -10.71
C LEU A 133 5.74 7.11 -10.63
N THR A 134 5.43 6.42 -9.54
CA THR A 134 5.72 5.00 -9.37
C THR A 134 4.43 4.20 -9.54
N PHE A 135 4.30 3.52 -10.68
CA PHE A 135 3.20 2.64 -11.05
C PHE A 135 3.47 1.21 -10.59
N ARG A 136 2.49 0.62 -9.91
CA ARG A 136 2.53 -0.72 -9.32
C ARG A 136 1.16 -1.38 -9.44
N ARG A 137 1.16 -2.71 -9.34
CA ARG A 137 -0.05 -3.51 -9.20
C ARG A 137 -0.02 -4.28 -7.88
N VAL A 138 -1.06 -4.15 -7.06
CA VAL A 138 -1.18 -4.90 -5.80
C VAL A 138 -1.41 -6.38 -6.12
N SER A 139 -0.58 -7.26 -5.53
CA SER A 139 -0.71 -8.69 -5.74
C SER A 139 -2.05 -9.22 -5.21
N PRO A 140 -2.62 -10.27 -5.81
CA PRO A 140 -3.83 -10.92 -5.30
C PRO A 140 -3.71 -11.34 -3.83
N GLU A 141 -2.53 -11.82 -3.43
CA GLU A 141 -2.24 -12.20 -2.05
C GLU A 141 -2.28 -11.01 -1.10
N ALA A 142 -1.59 -9.91 -1.43
CA ALA A 142 -1.61 -8.70 -0.60
C ALA A 142 -3.00 -8.08 -0.52
N ARG A 143 -3.76 -8.13 -1.63
CA ARG A 143 -5.16 -7.68 -1.65
C ARG A 143 -6.04 -8.52 -0.72
N ARG A 144 -5.87 -9.84 -0.70
CA ARG A 144 -6.56 -10.72 0.25
C ARG A 144 -6.15 -10.41 1.69
N ALA A 145 -4.85 -10.24 1.96
CA ALA A 145 -4.34 -9.93 3.30
C ALA A 145 -4.95 -8.63 3.85
N LEU A 146 -4.99 -7.56 3.05
CA LEU A 146 -5.67 -6.31 3.43
C LEU A 146 -7.16 -6.50 3.74
N GLN A 147 -7.86 -7.33 2.96
CA GLN A 147 -9.28 -7.60 3.20
C GLN A 147 -9.48 -8.31 4.55
N VAL A 148 -8.61 -9.26 4.89
CA VAL A 148 -8.64 -9.94 6.19
C VAL A 148 -8.37 -8.93 7.31
N GLU A 149 -7.32 -8.11 7.21
CA GLU A 149 -7.00 -7.07 8.20
C GLU A 149 -8.16 -6.10 8.42
N ARG A 150 -8.82 -5.67 7.34
CA ARG A 150 -10.02 -4.82 7.42
C ARG A 150 -11.15 -5.50 8.18
N MET A 151 -11.42 -6.78 7.87
CA MET A 151 -12.44 -7.56 8.57
C MET A 151 -12.10 -7.72 10.05
N GLU A 152 -10.85 -7.98 10.40
CA GLU A 152 -10.43 -8.08 11.80
C GLU A 152 -10.62 -6.76 12.55
N THR A 153 -10.26 -5.63 11.93
CA THR A 153 -10.48 -4.29 12.47
C THR A 153 -11.96 -4.00 12.68
N GLU A 154 -12.81 -4.33 11.71
CA GLU A 154 -14.27 -4.20 11.86
C GLU A 154 -14.82 -5.06 12.99
N ARG A 155 -14.30 -6.29 13.15
CA ARG A 155 -14.67 -7.21 14.23
C ARG A 155 -14.27 -6.65 15.59
N ALA A 156 -13.05 -6.13 15.72
CA ALA A 156 -12.55 -5.49 16.93
C ALA A 156 -13.40 -4.27 17.31
N GLY A 157 -13.76 -3.42 16.34
CA GLY A 157 -14.66 -2.28 16.56
C GLY A 157 -16.08 -2.70 17.00
N ALA A 158 -16.61 -3.79 16.45
CA ALA A 158 -17.89 -4.35 16.89
C ALA A 158 -17.82 -4.88 18.33
N MET A 159 -16.74 -5.58 18.69
CA MET A 159 -16.48 -6.04 20.05
C MET A 159 -16.35 -4.88 21.04
N GLN A 160 -15.65 -3.81 20.65
CA GLN A 160 -15.52 -2.62 21.47
C GLN A 160 -16.87 -1.92 21.69
N SER A 161 -17.73 -1.89 20.65
CA SER A 161 -19.09 -1.37 20.76
C SER A 161 -19.95 -2.18 21.73
N LEU A 162 -19.77 -3.51 21.76
CA LEU A 162 -20.46 -4.37 22.74
C LEU A 162 -20.00 -4.11 24.17
N LYS A 163 -18.68 -3.92 24.39
CA LYS A 163 -18.13 -3.55 25.70
C LYS A 163 -18.65 -2.20 26.16
N CYS A 164 -18.63 -1.19 25.28
CA CYS A 164 -19.15 0.14 25.58
C CYS A 164 -20.65 0.10 25.92
N ALA A 165 -21.45 -0.68 25.19
CA ALA A 165 -22.87 -0.83 25.50
C ALA A 165 -23.14 -1.56 26.83
N ALA A 166 -22.26 -2.47 27.25
CA ALA A 166 -22.34 -3.09 28.58
C ALA A 166 -22.05 -2.07 29.69
N GLN A 167 -20.99 -1.26 29.55
CA GLN A 167 -20.67 -0.19 30.49
C GLN A 167 -21.79 0.86 30.58
N LEU A 168 -22.40 1.23 29.45
CA LEU A 168 -23.56 2.13 29.43
C LEU A 168 -24.77 1.56 30.18
N GLN A 169 -24.96 0.24 30.15
CA GLN A 169 -26.02 -0.42 30.92
C GLN A 169 -25.79 -0.33 32.43
N GLU A 170 -24.55 -0.50 32.88
CA GLU A 170 -24.17 -0.31 34.29
C GLU A 170 -24.37 1.15 34.73
N ARG A 171 -24.03 2.12 33.88
CA ARG A 171 -24.27 3.55 34.15
C ARG A 171 -25.76 3.90 34.18
N ALA A 172 -26.56 3.37 33.25
CA ALA A 172 -28.00 3.56 33.25
C ALA A 172 -28.67 2.96 34.51
N ALA A 173 -28.16 1.83 35.00
CA ALA A 173 -28.60 1.23 36.27
C ALA A 173 -28.30 2.10 37.50
N SER A 174 -27.29 2.98 37.41
CA SER A 174 -26.97 3.99 38.44
C SER A 174 -27.63 5.36 38.20
N GLY A 175 -28.66 5.42 37.34
CA GLY A 175 -29.48 6.61 37.13
C GLY A 175 -28.86 7.68 36.22
N ARG A 176 -27.77 7.39 35.51
CA ARG A 176 -27.09 8.32 34.59
C ARG A 176 -26.93 7.72 33.19
N GLY A 177 -27.44 8.39 32.16
CA GLY A 177 -27.13 8.06 30.75
C GLY A 177 -28.33 7.64 29.90
N LEU A 178 -28.05 6.89 28.83
CA LEU A 178 -29.03 6.47 27.81
C LEU A 178 -30.11 5.54 28.38
N SER A 179 -31.28 5.53 27.75
CA SER A 179 -32.37 4.62 28.11
C SER A 179 -32.04 3.17 27.81
N GLN A 180 -32.68 2.23 28.52
CA GLN A 180 -32.49 0.79 28.27
C GLN A 180 -32.80 0.38 26.82
N ASN A 181 -33.78 1.03 26.19
CA ASN A 181 -34.18 0.74 24.81
C ASN A 181 -33.09 1.14 23.80
N GLU A 182 -32.43 2.28 24.02
CA GLU A 182 -31.30 2.72 23.18
C GLU A 182 -30.11 1.77 23.32
N ILE A 183 -29.80 1.35 24.54
CA ILE A 183 -28.71 0.40 24.81
C ILE A 183 -28.98 -0.96 24.15
N LYS A 184 -30.21 -1.48 24.23
CA LYS A 184 -30.62 -2.72 23.54
C LYS A 184 -30.44 -2.61 22.02
N LYS A 185 -30.84 -1.48 21.42
CA LYS A 185 -30.65 -1.23 19.98
C LYS A 185 -29.17 -1.24 19.60
N LEU A 186 -28.31 -0.56 20.38
CA LEU A 186 -26.85 -0.54 20.15
C LEU A 186 -26.24 -1.94 20.23
N ARG A 187 -26.58 -2.73 21.27
CA ARG A 187 -26.10 -4.11 21.43
C ARG A 187 -26.55 -5.00 20.26
N LYS A 188 -27.81 -4.91 19.86
CA LYS A 188 -28.35 -5.68 18.72
C LYS A 188 -27.59 -5.36 17.43
N LYS A 189 -27.37 -4.07 17.14
CA LYS A 189 -26.60 -3.61 15.96
C LYS A 189 -25.15 -4.12 15.98
N ALA A 190 -24.48 -4.02 17.13
CA ALA A 190 -23.10 -4.47 17.27
C ALA A 190 -22.96 -6.00 17.14
N ARG A 191 -23.88 -6.79 17.71
CA ARG A 191 -23.90 -8.26 17.53
C ARG A 191 -24.12 -8.66 16.08
N ALA A 192 -25.08 -8.02 15.40
CA ALA A 192 -25.33 -8.29 13.99
C ALA A 192 -24.10 -7.97 13.12
N LYS A 193 -23.42 -6.85 13.40
CA LYS A 193 -22.16 -6.50 12.72
C LYS A 193 -21.06 -7.54 12.99
N GLN A 194 -20.84 -7.91 14.24
CA GLN A 194 -19.84 -8.92 14.63
C GLN A 194 -20.09 -10.26 13.94
N ALA A 195 -21.32 -10.77 13.97
CA ALA A 195 -21.68 -12.04 13.35
C ALA A 195 -21.42 -12.02 11.84
N LYS A 196 -21.85 -10.96 11.15
CA LYS A 196 -21.62 -10.78 9.71
C LYS A 196 -20.14 -10.79 9.36
N VAL A 197 -19.32 -10.07 10.12
CA VAL A 197 -17.87 -10.00 9.89
C VAL A 197 -17.20 -11.34 10.18
N GLN A 198 -17.60 -12.04 11.25
CA GLN A 198 -17.06 -13.36 11.59
C GLN A 198 -17.35 -14.40 10.48
N THR A 199 -18.54 -14.39 9.89
CA THR A 199 -18.86 -15.27 8.75
C THR A 199 -17.94 -15.01 7.57
N LYS A 200 -17.67 -13.73 7.24
CA LYS A 200 -16.74 -13.39 6.15
C LYS A 200 -15.31 -13.83 6.45
N LEU A 201 -14.84 -13.65 7.68
CA LEU A 201 -13.50 -14.05 8.10
C LEU A 201 -13.31 -15.58 7.99
N ASN A 202 -14.30 -16.34 8.44
CA ASN A 202 -14.27 -17.80 8.34
C ASN A 202 -14.19 -18.26 6.88
N HIS A 203 -14.96 -17.62 5.99
CA HIS A 203 -14.93 -17.93 4.57
C HIS A 203 -13.55 -17.60 3.94
N ALA A 204 -12.98 -16.44 4.25
CA ALA A 204 -11.67 -16.04 3.76
C ALA A 204 -10.55 -16.98 4.24
N ASN A 205 -10.60 -17.43 5.49
CA ASN A 205 -9.61 -18.37 6.04
C ASN A 205 -9.71 -19.77 5.41
N ASN A 206 -10.92 -20.24 5.10
CA ASN A 206 -11.09 -21.54 4.42
C ASN A 206 -10.49 -21.51 3.00
N LEU A 207 -10.72 -20.42 2.26
CA LEU A 207 -10.13 -20.21 0.92
C LEU A 207 -8.59 -20.19 0.94
N ALA A 208 -7.98 -19.73 2.03
CA ALA A 208 -6.52 -19.69 2.17
C ALA A 208 -5.89 -21.05 2.50
N MET A 209 -6.67 -22.04 2.95
CA MET A 209 -6.20 -23.40 3.25
C MET A 209 -6.28 -24.35 2.04
N GLU A 210 -7.00 -23.97 0.99
CA GLU A 210 -7.22 -24.76 -0.23
C GLU A 210 -6.24 -24.41 -1.37
N THR A 211 -5.38 -23.42 -1.18
CA THR A 211 -4.36 -22.93 -2.14
C THR A 211 -2.95 -23.16 -1.62
#